data_AF-A0AA38VKP9-F1
#
_entry.id   AF-A0AA38VKP9-F1
#
_cell.length_a   1.000
_cell.length_b   1.000
_cell.length_c   1.000
_cell.angle_alpha   90.00
_cell.angle_beta   90.00
_cell.angle_gamma   90.00
#
_symmetry.space_group_name_H-M   'P 1'
#
loop_
_entity.id
_entity.type
_entity.pdbx_description
1 polymer ?
#
loop_
_entity_poly.entity_id
_entity_poly.type
_entity_poly.pdbx_seq_one_letter_code
_entity_poly.pdbx_strand_id
1 'polypeptide(L)'
;MSRTCLLVLFLCLAGLSLAELYSFNQCEADVQSILAGALTIGDISNETISQYIYQGHVTGLKTDFPRSQYLALTYQGCTAICGNRVELNTAPTSLNIAATWVFPLAILLSLPYDSLHRRRLRKSLEAMSNWLGSPQTALTATIFNFRQISECQRRVVAAVRNGEEGRVAGKSSRRGSGTIRSSTTCDVYFILSCMNQFELPATPQLRRRFLEVLVYGLFRPLTAESAADEDDSEAADAVLLRELAATMAFQLRMLRRRGVIPTLGSLATFLIAFVFSVVLAFDDLGDRTTAHSLGIGLLFGWLPLLIISSIIDRNPVSADRSAELMSRWLYNVNAVMDWRASPDPSIEPSRIRWWKPSSAGQEPLQVGHFVGQGRKMEYCGLVSAVIHGTEHHHFDGSAKSFAEGADRVFDSLEGSRPRSWHVVAVISELLVVCEIMMGFTIAFATPTVGLGCRSLAYLLTALLSSVAWVVQFRFKTTPRWAVFVSHFFNGITIFLWVAIIGFQLTGGMNNCFCKASLFNLPFAGGYIDFENAQFYKSNFDVVKYWAIATAIGGFVPVAVFFVAIFWWMRCKNLWRAEERDVPRVWDGPQADMNWLR
;
A
#
# COMPACT_ATOMS: atom_id res chain seq x y z
N MET A 1 -5.18 -20.60 16.44
CA MET A 1 -4.02 -20.77 17.32
C MET A 1 -4.54 -21.06 18.72
N SER A 2 -4.23 -22.22 19.29
CA SER A 2 -4.73 -22.57 20.61
C SER A 2 -4.02 -21.76 21.69
N ARG A 3 -4.72 -21.49 22.79
CA ARG A 3 -4.17 -20.85 24.01
C ARG A 3 -2.90 -21.54 24.51
N THR A 4 -2.76 -22.83 24.23
CA THR A 4 -1.60 -23.65 24.58
C THR A 4 -0.33 -23.24 23.84
N CYS A 5 -0.39 -22.88 22.55
CA CYS A 5 0.79 -22.37 21.83
C CYS A 5 1.26 -21.02 22.38
N LEU A 6 0.32 -20.15 22.77
CA LEU A 6 0.64 -18.85 23.37
C LEU A 6 1.28 -19.02 24.76
N LEU A 7 0.77 -19.96 25.56
CA LEU A 7 1.33 -20.27 26.88
C LEU A 7 2.73 -20.90 26.79
N VAL A 8 2.95 -21.79 25.82
CA VAL A 8 4.27 -22.39 25.57
C VAL A 8 5.26 -21.35 25.05
N LEU A 9 4.84 -20.44 24.15
CA LEU A 9 5.69 -19.34 23.71
C LEU A 9 6.05 -18.40 24.88
N PHE A 10 5.09 -18.11 25.75
CA PHE A 10 5.30 -17.27 26.95
C PHE A 10 6.19 -17.96 27.99
N LEU A 11 6.05 -19.27 28.18
CA LEU A 11 6.91 -20.07 29.07
C LEU A 11 8.33 -20.27 28.50
N CYS A 12 8.48 -20.41 27.18
CA CYS A 12 9.78 -20.43 26.52
C CYS A 12 10.47 -19.06 26.59
N LEU A 13 9.72 -17.95 26.51
CA LEU A 13 10.24 -16.60 26.72
C LEU A 13 10.59 -16.32 28.19
N ALA A 14 9.81 -16.84 29.15
CA ALA A 14 10.08 -16.69 30.58
C ALA A 14 11.28 -17.54 31.05
N GLY A 15 11.52 -18.71 30.44
CA GLY A 15 12.64 -19.60 30.77
C GLY A 15 14.04 -19.04 30.44
N LEU A 16 14.13 -17.95 29.67
CA LEU A 16 15.40 -17.27 29.35
C LEU A 16 15.86 -16.27 30.43
N SER A 17 15.07 -16.04 31.48
CA SER A 17 15.29 -14.96 32.46
C SER A 17 16.26 -15.24 33.61
N LEU A 18 16.94 -16.41 33.63
CA LEU A 18 17.90 -16.78 34.67
C LEU A 18 19.34 -16.98 34.17
N ALA A 19 19.64 -16.64 32.91
CA ALA A 19 21.03 -16.56 32.46
C ALA A 19 21.66 -15.27 33.02
N GLU A 20 22.85 -15.38 33.63
CA GLU A 20 23.65 -14.21 34.00
C GLU A 20 23.70 -13.22 32.84
N LEU A 21 23.21 -12.00 33.08
CA LEU A 21 23.19 -10.92 32.09
C LEU A 21 24.63 -10.52 31.79
N TYR A 22 25.18 -11.13 30.74
CA TYR A 22 26.44 -10.72 30.14
C TYR A 22 26.27 -9.34 29.48
N SER A 23 27.20 -8.42 29.76
CA SER A 23 27.28 -7.10 29.11
C SER A 23 28.61 -6.93 28.39
N PHE A 24 28.58 -6.26 27.24
CA PHE A 24 29.81 -5.93 26.52
C PHE A 24 30.71 -4.96 27.28
N ASN A 25 30.17 -4.21 28.24
CA ASN A 25 30.98 -3.39 29.14
C ASN A 25 31.87 -4.24 30.04
N GLN A 26 31.40 -5.44 30.44
CA GLN A 26 32.24 -6.39 31.17
C GLN A 26 33.38 -6.90 30.28
N CYS A 27 33.08 -7.25 29.03
CA CYS A 27 34.14 -7.69 28.12
C CYS A 27 35.14 -6.56 27.81
N GLU A 28 34.70 -5.31 27.68
CA GLU A 28 35.61 -4.18 27.58
C GLU A 28 36.54 -4.09 28.80
N ALA A 29 35.99 -4.19 30.01
CA ALA A 29 36.76 -4.17 31.25
C ALA A 29 37.75 -5.36 31.34
N ASP A 30 37.35 -6.55 30.87
CA ASP A 30 38.21 -7.73 30.81
C ASP A 30 39.37 -7.50 29.82
N VAL A 31 39.10 -6.96 28.63
CA VAL A 31 40.13 -6.61 27.63
C VAL A 31 41.11 -5.59 28.18
N GLN A 32 40.62 -4.52 28.81
CA GLN A 32 41.46 -3.50 29.44
C GLN A 32 42.30 -4.08 30.58
N SER A 33 41.73 -4.99 31.37
CA SER A 33 42.44 -5.66 32.47
C SER A 33 43.52 -6.60 31.96
N ILE A 34 43.29 -7.31 30.85
CA ILE A 34 44.32 -8.14 30.19
C ILE A 34 45.44 -7.24 29.63
N LEU A 35 45.10 -6.13 28.98
CA LEU A 35 46.09 -5.15 28.48
C LEU A 35 46.95 -4.57 29.61
N ALA A 36 46.36 -4.33 30.79
CA ALA A 36 47.07 -3.87 31.98
C ALA A 36 47.89 -4.98 32.68
N GLY A 37 47.77 -6.25 32.26
CA GLY A 37 48.41 -7.40 32.89
C GLY A 37 47.77 -7.83 34.22
N ALA A 38 46.57 -7.32 34.53
CA ALA A 38 45.84 -7.64 35.76
C ALA A 38 44.97 -8.90 35.65
N LEU A 39 44.63 -9.32 34.43
CA LEU A 39 43.77 -10.47 34.14
C LEU A 39 44.39 -11.37 33.06
N THR A 40 44.18 -12.67 33.19
CA THR A 40 44.47 -13.67 32.15
C THR A 40 43.23 -14.54 31.95
N ILE A 41 42.86 -14.79 30.68
CA ILE A 41 41.69 -15.63 30.35
C ILE A 41 42.17 -16.77 29.44
N GLY A 42 42.21 -17.98 29.98
CA GLY A 42 42.83 -19.12 29.30
C GLY A 42 44.29 -18.83 28.99
N ASP A 43 44.68 -18.97 27.73
CA ASP A 43 46.04 -18.68 27.25
C ASP A 43 46.26 -17.21 26.86
N ILE A 44 45.27 -16.33 27.12
CA ILE A 44 45.32 -14.92 26.72
C ILE A 44 45.82 -14.06 27.89
N SER A 45 47.08 -13.62 27.79
CA SER A 45 47.74 -12.63 28.64
C SER A 45 48.05 -11.32 27.90
N ASN A 46 48.60 -10.34 28.62
CA ASN A 46 49.10 -9.07 28.06
C ASN A 46 50.12 -9.25 26.91
N GLU A 47 50.88 -10.36 26.90
CA GLU A 47 51.86 -10.65 25.85
C GLU A 47 51.19 -11.20 24.58
N THR A 48 50.19 -12.06 24.76
CA THR A 48 49.52 -12.76 23.65
C THR A 48 48.31 -12.03 23.07
N ILE A 49 47.75 -11.04 23.77
CA ILE A 49 46.52 -10.35 23.34
C ILE A 49 46.68 -9.60 22.01
N SER A 50 47.92 -9.23 21.66
CA SER A 50 48.24 -8.51 20.42
C SER A 50 47.72 -9.19 19.16
N GLN A 51 47.65 -10.53 19.13
CA GLN A 51 47.11 -11.30 17.98
C GLN A 51 45.59 -11.16 17.81
N TYR A 52 44.89 -10.79 18.89
CA TYR A 52 43.44 -10.63 18.92
C TYR A 52 42.98 -9.19 18.69
N ILE A 53 43.90 -8.22 18.82
CA ILE A 53 43.65 -6.81 18.54
C ILE A 53 43.61 -6.60 17.03
N TYR A 54 42.53 -6.00 16.55
CA TYR A 54 42.44 -5.61 15.16
C TYR A 54 43.36 -4.42 14.90
N GLN A 55 44.26 -4.53 13.92
CA GLN A 55 45.18 -3.46 13.51
C GLN A 55 44.87 -2.89 12.12
N GLY A 56 43.88 -3.47 11.43
CA GLY A 56 43.52 -3.06 10.08
C GLY A 56 42.84 -1.68 10.00
N HIS A 57 42.48 -1.31 8.79
CA HIS A 57 41.74 -0.08 8.49
C HIS A 57 40.35 -0.11 9.17
N VAL A 58 40.00 1.00 9.82
CA VAL A 58 38.72 1.19 10.50
C VAL A 58 37.87 2.12 9.63
N THR A 59 36.73 1.63 9.17
CA THR A 59 35.91 2.37 8.20
C THR A 59 35.34 3.62 8.85
N GLY A 60 35.49 4.77 8.18
CA GLY A 60 34.92 6.05 8.60
C GLY A 60 35.63 6.77 9.76
N LEU A 61 36.69 6.17 10.33
CA LEU A 61 37.51 6.85 11.34
C LEU A 61 38.26 8.01 10.66
N LYS A 62 38.18 9.21 11.24
CA LYS A 62 38.87 10.38 10.67
C LYS A 62 40.38 10.18 10.67
N THR A 63 41.05 10.72 9.65
CA THR A 63 42.48 10.51 9.41
C THR A 63 43.39 11.19 10.43
N ASP A 64 42.87 12.16 11.19
CA ASP A 64 43.56 12.87 12.26
C ASP A 64 43.59 12.09 13.58
N PHE A 65 42.71 11.09 13.76
CA PHE A 65 42.69 10.28 14.97
C PHE A 65 43.78 9.19 14.92
N PRO A 66 44.68 9.12 15.93
CA PRO A 66 45.75 8.14 15.95
C PRO A 66 45.20 6.71 16.13
N ARG A 67 45.49 5.84 15.16
CA ARG A 67 45.00 4.45 15.14
C ARG A 67 45.34 3.65 16.40
N SER A 68 46.47 3.94 17.05
CA SER A 68 46.92 3.28 18.28
C SER A 68 46.03 3.55 19.49
N GLN A 69 45.23 4.62 19.48
CA GLN A 69 44.30 4.95 20.56
C GLN A 69 42.93 4.29 20.37
N TYR A 70 42.66 3.68 19.21
CA TYR A 70 41.38 3.02 18.92
C TYR A 70 41.45 1.53 19.25
N LEU A 71 40.75 1.11 20.30
CA LEU A 71 40.69 -0.29 20.72
C LEU A 71 39.62 -1.03 19.92
N ALA A 72 40.07 -1.99 19.10
CA ALA A 72 39.20 -2.88 18.38
C ALA A 72 39.71 -4.32 18.48
N LEU A 73 38.80 -5.27 18.64
CA LEU A 73 39.08 -6.70 18.63
C LEU A 73 38.70 -7.31 17.30
N THR A 74 39.47 -8.29 16.85
CA THR A 74 39.05 -9.21 15.79
C THR A 74 37.85 -10.03 16.26
N TYR A 75 37.08 -10.60 15.32
CA TYR A 75 36.02 -11.56 15.65
C TYR A 75 36.51 -12.70 16.54
N GLN A 76 37.66 -13.30 16.21
CA GLN A 76 38.28 -14.37 17.00
C GLN A 76 38.61 -13.90 18.42
N GLY A 77 39.16 -12.69 18.55
CA GLY A 77 39.43 -12.06 19.84
C GLY A 77 38.17 -11.87 20.69
N CYS A 78 37.10 -11.36 20.08
CA CYS A 78 35.81 -11.23 20.75
C CYS A 78 35.31 -12.60 21.23
N THR A 79 35.28 -13.62 20.38
CA THR A 79 34.80 -14.94 20.78
C THR A 79 35.65 -15.60 21.86
N ALA A 80 36.96 -15.35 21.88
CA ALA A 80 37.87 -15.94 22.85
C ALA A 80 37.81 -15.25 24.22
N ILE A 81 37.69 -13.91 24.25
CA ILE A 81 37.66 -13.11 25.47
C ILE A 81 36.23 -12.97 26.00
N CYS A 82 35.29 -12.54 25.15
CA CYS A 82 33.90 -12.30 25.52
C CYS A 82 33.02 -13.57 25.52
N GLY A 83 33.44 -14.63 24.81
CA GLY A 83 32.62 -15.80 24.54
C GLY A 83 31.54 -15.58 23.46
N ASN A 84 30.68 -16.58 23.27
CA ASN A 84 29.56 -16.56 22.31
C ASN A 84 28.24 -16.07 22.95
N ARG A 85 28.32 -15.22 23.98
CA ARG A 85 27.15 -14.72 24.71
C ARG A 85 26.46 -13.59 23.94
N VAL A 86 25.17 -13.41 24.24
CA VAL A 86 24.33 -12.34 23.68
C VAL A 86 24.01 -11.34 24.80
N GLU A 87 24.23 -10.06 24.54
CA GLU A 87 23.85 -8.98 25.46
C GLU A 87 22.38 -8.61 25.23
N LEU A 88 21.51 -9.10 26.11
CA LEU A 88 20.08 -8.81 26.04
C LEU A 88 19.79 -7.37 26.45
N ASN A 89 18.80 -6.76 25.81
CA ASN A 89 18.33 -5.44 26.20
C ASN A 89 17.70 -5.48 27.60
N THR A 90 17.90 -4.42 28.36
CA THR A 90 17.18 -4.23 29.63
C THR A 90 15.68 -4.05 29.38
N ALA A 91 14.86 -4.32 30.39
CA ALA A 91 13.41 -4.12 30.28
C ALA A 91 13.02 -2.67 29.92
N PRO A 92 13.62 -1.61 30.51
CA PRO A 92 13.37 -0.24 30.10
C PRO A 92 13.69 0.05 28.63
N THR A 93 14.85 -0.42 28.14
CA THR A 93 15.25 -0.26 26.73
C THR A 93 14.26 -0.95 25.80
N SER A 94 13.90 -2.20 26.13
CA SER A 94 12.96 -3.00 25.34
C SER A 94 11.57 -2.34 25.29
N LEU A 95 11.10 -1.82 26.42
CA LEU A 95 9.81 -1.13 26.52
C LEU A 95 9.81 0.18 25.73
N ASN A 96 10.91 0.94 25.76
CA ASN A 96 11.05 2.16 24.97
C ASN A 96 10.98 1.85 23.46
N ILE A 97 11.73 0.84 22.98
CA ILE A 97 11.69 0.39 21.58
C ILE A 97 10.27 -0.07 21.20
N ALA A 98 9.63 -0.86 22.06
CA ALA A 98 8.27 -1.34 21.86
C ALA A 98 7.25 -0.19 21.78
N ALA A 99 7.32 0.76 22.70
CA ALA A 99 6.42 1.90 22.75
C ALA A 99 6.57 2.81 21.54
N THR A 100 7.80 2.97 21.06
CA THR A 100 8.13 3.89 19.96
C THR A 100 7.80 3.31 18.59
N TRP A 101 8.02 2.01 18.39
CA TRP A 101 7.92 1.42 17.04
C TRP A 101 6.99 0.23 16.93
N VAL A 102 6.77 -0.55 17.99
CA VAL A 102 5.89 -1.73 17.92
C VAL A 102 4.44 -1.35 18.18
N PHE A 103 4.17 -0.53 19.20
CA PHE A 103 2.80 -0.10 19.48
C PHE A 103 2.20 0.75 18.35
N PRO A 104 2.95 1.64 17.67
CA PRO A 104 2.44 2.32 16.49
C PRO A 104 2.12 1.39 15.32
N LEU A 105 2.67 0.17 15.24
CA LEU A 105 2.22 -0.84 14.27
C LEU A 105 0.77 -1.28 14.51
N ALA A 106 0.13 -0.90 15.62
CA ALA A 106 -1.33 -1.00 15.76
C ALA A 106 -2.08 -0.25 14.65
N ILE A 107 -1.43 0.69 13.96
CA ILE A 107 -1.97 1.30 12.74
C ILE A 107 -2.27 0.26 11.64
N LEU A 108 -1.61 -0.91 11.65
CA LEU A 108 -1.96 -2.05 10.79
C LEU A 108 -3.39 -2.54 11.02
N LEU A 109 -3.97 -2.34 12.21
CA LEU A 109 -5.37 -2.65 12.49
C LEU A 109 -6.34 -1.70 11.75
N SER A 110 -5.84 -0.55 11.30
CA SER A 110 -6.60 0.40 10.47
C SER A 110 -6.65 -0.03 9.00
N LEU A 111 -5.87 -1.04 8.59
CA LEU A 111 -5.97 -1.59 7.25
C LEU A 111 -7.38 -2.16 7.00
N PRO A 112 -7.84 -2.13 5.75
CA PRO A 112 -9.21 -2.50 5.41
C PRO A 112 -9.38 -4.02 5.34
N TYR A 113 -9.34 -4.68 6.50
CA TYR A 113 -9.63 -6.11 6.61
C TYR A 113 -11.11 -6.42 6.33
N ASP A 114 -11.36 -7.54 5.67
CA ASP A 114 -12.70 -8.11 5.57
C ASP A 114 -13.13 -8.69 6.92
N SER A 115 -14.08 -8.08 7.60
CA SER A 115 -14.59 -8.56 8.89
C SER A 115 -15.79 -9.51 8.76
N LEU A 116 -16.51 -9.50 7.64
CA LEU A 116 -17.84 -10.11 7.48
C LEU A 116 -17.89 -11.44 6.69
N HIS A 117 -16.76 -12.00 6.26
CA HIS A 117 -16.77 -13.03 5.22
C HIS A 117 -16.52 -14.48 5.70
N ARG A 118 -17.11 -15.47 5.03
CA ARG A 118 -17.05 -16.91 5.40
C ARG A 118 -15.62 -17.51 5.29
N ARG A 119 -14.76 -16.91 4.46
CA ARG A 119 -13.31 -17.22 4.32
C ARG A 119 -12.42 -16.08 4.84
N ARG A 120 -12.87 -15.38 5.90
CA ARG A 120 -12.22 -14.20 6.48
C ARG A 120 -10.71 -14.35 6.68
N LEU A 121 -10.28 -15.46 7.28
CA LEU A 121 -8.86 -15.64 7.61
C LEU A 121 -7.98 -15.73 6.36
N ARG A 122 -8.38 -16.52 5.35
CA ARG A 122 -7.56 -16.71 4.15
C ARG A 122 -7.40 -15.40 3.36
N LYS A 123 -8.50 -14.67 3.13
CA LYS A 123 -8.45 -13.41 2.36
C LYS A 123 -7.71 -12.30 3.10
N SER A 124 -7.84 -12.23 4.42
CA SER A 124 -7.06 -11.28 5.23
C SER A 124 -5.58 -11.64 5.24
N LEU A 125 -5.22 -12.93 5.33
CA LEU A 125 -3.83 -13.37 5.25
C LEU A 125 -3.21 -13.12 3.87
N GLU A 126 -3.98 -13.29 2.79
CA GLU A 126 -3.53 -12.98 1.43
C GLU A 126 -3.28 -11.47 1.24
N ALA A 127 -4.18 -10.63 1.75
CA ALA A 127 -3.98 -9.19 1.75
C ALA A 127 -2.78 -8.77 2.61
N MET A 128 -2.63 -9.32 3.82
CA MET A 128 -1.45 -9.09 4.67
C MET A 128 -0.15 -9.55 4.00
N SER A 129 -0.19 -10.70 3.31
CA SER A 129 0.94 -11.20 2.54
C SER A 129 1.38 -10.19 1.49
N ASN A 130 0.44 -9.55 0.80
CA ASN A 130 0.77 -8.51 -0.17
C ASN A 130 1.23 -7.20 0.49
N TRP A 131 0.50 -6.72 1.50
CA TRP A 131 0.78 -5.45 2.19
C TRP A 131 2.14 -5.43 2.89
N LEU A 132 2.48 -6.50 3.61
CA LEU A 132 3.73 -6.57 4.39
C LEU A 132 4.86 -7.25 3.63
N GLY A 133 4.53 -8.18 2.73
CA GLY A 133 5.53 -8.92 1.97
C GLY A 133 6.04 -8.19 0.73
N SER A 134 5.17 -7.42 0.05
CA SER A 134 5.55 -6.56 -1.08
C SER A 134 4.74 -5.25 -1.07
N PRO A 135 4.99 -4.37 -0.08
CA PRO A 135 4.29 -3.10 0.06
C PRO A 135 4.32 -2.23 -1.21
N GLN A 136 5.38 -2.29 -2.01
CA GLN A 136 5.50 -1.60 -3.30
C GLN A 136 4.45 -2.06 -4.33
N THR A 137 4.09 -3.35 -4.33
CA THR A 137 3.09 -3.92 -5.24
C THR A 137 1.70 -3.44 -4.81
N ALA A 138 1.44 -3.44 -3.51
CA ALA A 138 0.19 -2.90 -2.95
C ALA A 138 0.08 -1.37 -3.17
N LEU A 139 1.17 -0.62 -3.01
CA LEU A 139 1.25 0.81 -3.33
C LEU A 139 1.01 1.06 -4.82
N THR A 140 1.58 0.25 -5.71
CA THR A 140 1.35 0.37 -7.15
C THR A 140 -0.13 0.27 -7.48
N ALA A 141 -0.83 -0.72 -6.93
CA ALA A 141 -2.26 -0.90 -7.15
C ALA A 141 -3.09 0.27 -6.60
N THR A 142 -2.80 0.71 -5.37
CA THR A 142 -3.55 1.79 -4.70
C THR A 142 -3.32 3.16 -5.36
N ILE A 143 -2.07 3.55 -5.61
CA ILE A 143 -1.72 4.81 -6.27
C ILE A 143 -2.27 4.83 -7.71
N PHE A 144 -2.20 3.70 -8.42
CA PHE A 144 -2.73 3.63 -9.78
C PHE A 144 -4.27 3.76 -9.79
N ASN A 145 -4.97 3.08 -8.88
CA ASN A 145 -6.42 3.25 -8.78
C ASN A 145 -6.80 4.68 -8.40
N PHE A 146 -6.03 5.31 -7.53
CA PHE A 146 -6.26 6.71 -7.18
C PHE A 146 -6.03 7.66 -8.36
N ARG A 147 -5.02 7.40 -9.19
CA ARG A 147 -4.82 8.11 -10.46
C ARG A 147 -6.03 7.92 -11.38
N GLN A 148 -6.58 6.72 -11.49
CA GLN A 148 -7.79 6.44 -12.29
C GLN A 148 -8.99 7.23 -11.78
N ILE A 149 -9.19 7.31 -10.46
CA ILE A 149 -10.23 8.17 -9.84
C ILE A 149 -10.02 9.65 -10.19
N SER A 150 -8.77 10.12 -10.17
CA SER A 150 -8.42 11.50 -10.54
C SER A 150 -8.69 11.78 -12.02
N GLU A 151 -8.49 10.81 -12.91
CA GLU A 151 -8.85 10.91 -14.33
C GLU A 151 -10.37 11.02 -14.51
N CYS A 152 -11.16 10.17 -13.83
CA CYS A 152 -12.61 10.29 -13.78
C CYS A 152 -13.05 11.69 -13.32
N GLN A 153 -12.45 12.23 -12.25
CA GLN A 153 -12.77 13.58 -11.75
C GLN A 153 -12.46 14.65 -12.79
N ARG A 154 -11.33 14.54 -13.50
CA ARG A 154 -10.95 15.50 -14.55
C ARG A 154 -11.96 15.50 -15.70
N ARG A 155 -12.47 14.34 -16.11
CA ARG A 155 -13.53 14.22 -17.13
C ARG A 155 -14.84 14.87 -16.67
N VAL A 156 -15.23 14.66 -15.41
CA VAL A 156 -16.41 15.31 -14.82
C VAL A 156 -16.26 16.84 -14.83
N VAL A 157 -15.10 17.37 -14.40
CA VAL A 157 -14.85 18.82 -14.40
C VAL A 157 -14.86 19.40 -15.81
N ALA A 158 -14.25 18.70 -16.78
CA ALA A 158 -14.26 19.13 -18.17
C ALA A 158 -15.68 19.16 -18.75
N ALA A 159 -16.50 18.14 -18.45
CA ALA A 159 -17.90 18.09 -18.87
C ALA A 159 -18.74 19.23 -18.27
N VAL A 160 -18.52 19.57 -17.00
CA VAL A 160 -19.17 20.72 -16.34
C VAL A 160 -18.77 22.02 -17.04
N ARG A 161 -17.48 22.25 -17.26
CA ARG A 161 -16.97 23.50 -17.86
C ARG A 161 -17.48 23.69 -19.28
N ASN A 162 -17.44 22.64 -20.11
CA ASN A 162 -17.96 22.71 -21.48
C ASN A 162 -19.47 22.97 -21.51
N GLY A 163 -20.21 22.47 -20.51
CA GLY A 163 -21.64 22.76 -20.35
C GLY A 163 -21.94 24.21 -19.97
N GLU A 164 -21.05 24.86 -19.22
CA GLU A 164 -21.16 26.28 -18.85
C GLU A 164 -20.81 27.21 -20.01
N GLU A 165 -19.75 26.93 -20.76
CA GLU A 165 -19.36 27.71 -21.95
C GLU A 165 -20.46 27.69 -23.02
N GLY A 166 -21.13 26.54 -23.21
CA GLY A 166 -22.28 26.42 -24.10
C GLY A 166 -23.49 27.28 -23.69
N ARG A 167 -23.66 27.57 -22.39
CA ARG A 167 -24.69 28.49 -21.88
C ARG A 167 -24.36 29.95 -22.16
N VAL A 168 -23.08 30.34 -22.05
CA VAL A 168 -22.63 31.71 -22.30
C VAL A 168 -22.72 32.07 -23.78
N ALA A 169 -22.50 31.10 -24.67
CA ALA A 169 -22.61 31.27 -26.12
C ALA A 169 -24.05 31.39 -26.67
N GLY A 170 -25.06 31.65 -25.83
CA GLY A 170 -26.40 32.03 -26.27
C GLY A 170 -27.28 30.91 -26.84
N LYS A 171 -26.84 29.65 -26.84
CA LYS A 171 -27.73 28.52 -27.12
C LYS A 171 -28.72 28.40 -25.96
N SER A 172 -30.01 28.65 -26.22
CA SER A 172 -31.12 28.66 -25.26
C SER A 172 -31.44 27.27 -24.68
N SER A 173 -30.44 26.58 -24.14
CA SER A 173 -30.64 25.34 -23.42
C SER A 173 -31.35 25.65 -22.10
N ARG A 174 -32.54 25.06 -21.92
CA ARG A 174 -33.41 25.16 -20.72
C ARG A 174 -32.54 25.21 -19.45
N ARG A 175 -32.84 26.16 -18.56
CA ARG A 175 -32.09 26.49 -17.32
C ARG A 175 -31.80 25.28 -16.39
N GLY A 176 -32.39 24.11 -16.62
CA GLY A 176 -32.13 22.84 -15.90
C GLY A 176 -31.18 21.82 -16.56
N SER A 177 -30.97 21.83 -17.89
CA SER A 177 -30.26 20.73 -18.61
C SER A 177 -28.78 20.60 -18.24
N GLY A 178 -28.07 21.73 -18.13
CA GLY A 178 -26.62 21.73 -17.82
C GLY A 178 -26.28 21.18 -16.43
N THR A 179 -27.17 21.36 -15.45
CA THR A 179 -26.98 20.84 -14.08
C THR A 179 -27.31 19.35 -13.99
N ILE A 180 -28.22 18.88 -14.85
CA ILE A 180 -28.59 17.47 -14.98
C ILE A 180 -27.44 16.68 -15.61
N ARG A 181 -26.88 17.17 -16.73
CA ARG A 181 -25.78 16.54 -17.45
C ARG A 181 -24.52 16.39 -16.60
N SER A 182 -24.18 17.41 -15.80
CA SER A 182 -23.03 17.35 -14.89
C SER A 182 -23.22 16.32 -13.76
N SER A 183 -24.44 16.20 -13.22
CA SER A 183 -24.78 15.19 -12.21
C SER A 183 -24.66 13.78 -12.77
N THR A 184 -25.28 13.50 -13.92
CA THR A 184 -25.23 12.16 -14.54
C THR A 184 -23.81 11.76 -14.92
N THR A 185 -23.02 12.70 -15.44
CA THR A 185 -21.59 12.45 -15.74
C THR A 185 -20.83 12.07 -14.46
N CYS A 186 -21.09 12.75 -13.34
CA CYS A 186 -20.50 12.42 -12.05
C CYS A 186 -20.87 11.00 -11.58
N ASP A 187 -22.14 10.61 -11.72
CA ASP A 187 -22.65 9.30 -11.32
C ASP A 187 -22.00 8.17 -12.14
N VAL A 188 -21.97 8.30 -13.46
CA VAL A 188 -21.39 7.34 -14.39
C VAL A 188 -19.90 7.11 -14.11
N TYR A 189 -19.10 8.19 -14.02
CA TYR A 189 -17.67 8.06 -13.76
C TYR A 189 -17.37 7.59 -12.33
N PHE A 190 -18.27 7.84 -11.37
CA PHE A 190 -18.16 7.29 -10.03
C PHE A 190 -18.40 5.78 -10.03
N ILE A 191 -19.45 5.28 -10.68
CA ILE A 191 -19.72 3.84 -10.85
C ILE A 191 -18.52 3.16 -11.51
N LEU A 192 -18.02 3.70 -12.62
CA LEU A 192 -16.85 3.17 -13.31
C LEU A 192 -15.63 3.07 -12.39
N SER A 193 -15.40 4.09 -11.55
CA SER A 193 -14.30 4.07 -10.58
C SER A 193 -14.46 3.00 -9.49
N CYS A 194 -15.69 2.69 -9.08
CA CYS A 194 -15.98 1.60 -8.14
C CYS A 194 -15.79 0.23 -8.77
N MET A 195 -16.28 0.02 -10.00
CA MET A 195 -16.16 -1.26 -10.71
C MET A 195 -14.71 -1.66 -10.97
N ASN A 196 -13.81 -0.68 -11.13
CA ASN A 196 -12.38 -0.92 -11.29
C ASN A 196 -11.72 -1.63 -10.11
N GLN A 197 -12.36 -1.64 -8.93
CA GLN A 197 -11.83 -2.31 -7.73
C GLN A 197 -12.24 -3.78 -7.61
N PHE A 198 -12.88 -4.33 -8.65
CA PHE A 198 -13.38 -5.70 -8.66
C PHE A 198 -12.81 -6.48 -9.83
N GLU A 199 -12.73 -7.80 -9.65
CA GLU A 199 -12.35 -8.70 -10.71
C GLU A 199 -13.40 -8.70 -11.82
N LEU A 200 -12.89 -8.70 -13.05
CA LEU A 200 -13.71 -8.87 -14.25
C LEU A 200 -13.96 -10.35 -14.50
N PRO A 201 -15.02 -10.70 -15.27
CA PRO A 201 -15.27 -12.07 -15.66
C PRO A 201 -14.04 -12.75 -16.29
N ALA A 202 -13.76 -13.99 -15.90
CA ALA A 202 -12.55 -14.71 -16.31
C ALA A 202 -12.56 -15.13 -17.78
N THR A 203 -13.74 -15.47 -18.33
CA THR A 203 -13.88 -15.91 -19.72
C THR A 203 -13.97 -14.71 -20.66
N PRO A 204 -13.22 -14.70 -21.79
CA PRO A 204 -13.24 -13.58 -22.74
C PRO A 204 -14.63 -13.25 -23.29
N GLN A 205 -15.46 -14.27 -23.55
CA GLN A 205 -16.81 -14.09 -24.08
C GLN A 205 -17.70 -13.37 -23.08
N LEU A 206 -17.67 -13.80 -21.81
CA LEU A 206 -18.44 -13.16 -20.75
C LEU A 206 -17.93 -11.76 -20.45
N ARG A 207 -16.61 -11.55 -20.53
CA ARG A 207 -15.98 -10.24 -20.38
C ARG A 207 -16.41 -9.28 -21.49
N ARG A 208 -16.48 -9.74 -22.74
CA ARG A 208 -16.98 -8.91 -23.86
C ARG A 208 -18.43 -8.50 -23.63
N ARG A 209 -19.32 -9.45 -23.29
CA ARG A 209 -20.72 -9.12 -22.97
C ARG A 209 -20.85 -8.20 -21.76
N PHE A 210 -20.03 -8.41 -20.74
CA PHE A 210 -19.97 -7.53 -19.57
C PHE A 210 -19.61 -6.09 -19.97
N LEU A 211 -18.58 -5.91 -20.81
CA LEU A 211 -18.15 -4.59 -21.27
C LEU A 211 -19.19 -3.92 -22.17
N GLU A 212 -19.88 -4.69 -23.02
CA GLU A 212 -20.98 -4.20 -23.85
C GLU A 212 -22.09 -3.59 -22.98
N VAL A 213 -22.59 -4.35 -22.02
CA VAL A 213 -23.62 -3.89 -21.08
C VAL A 213 -23.12 -2.72 -20.25
N LEU A 214 -21.87 -2.77 -19.78
CA LEU A 214 -21.27 -1.69 -19.00
C LEU A 214 -21.19 -0.38 -19.79
N VAL A 215 -20.63 -0.42 -21.01
CA VAL A 215 -20.49 0.76 -21.87
C VAL A 215 -21.86 1.33 -22.22
N TYR A 216 -22.84 0.47 -22.53
CA TYR A 216 -24.21 0.89 -22.76
C TYR A 216 -24.79 1.63 -21.55
N GLY A 217 -24.74 1.02 -20.36
CA GLY A 217 -25.27 1.61 -19.13
C GLY A 217 -24.57 2.89 -18.67
N LEU A 218 -23.28 3.04 -18.98
CA LEU A 218 -22.50 4.22 -18.63
C LEU A 218 -22.73 5.39 -19.60
N PHE A 219 -22.72 5.14 -20.91
CA PHE A 219 -22.67 6.22 -21.91
C PHE A 219 -24.03 6.56 -22.54
N ARG A 220 -24.98 5.63 -22.61
CA ARG A 220 -26.34 5.93 -23.12
C ARG A 220 -27.05 7.05 -22.35
N PRO A 221 -26.97 7.14 -21.00
CA PRO A 221 -27.51 8.28 -20.24
C PRO A 221 -26.94 9.65 -20.63
N LEU A 222 -25.76 9.67 -21.26
CA LEU A 222 -25.03 10.89 -21.64
C LEU A 222 -25.34 11.34 -23.08
N THR A 223 -25.89 10.48 -23.94
CA THR A 223 -26.17 10.80 -25.36
C THR A 223 -27.57 11.35 -25.61
N ALA A 224 -28.52 11.13 -24.69
CA ALA A 224 -29.95 11.41 -24.89
C ALA A 224 -30.33 12.88 -25.12
N GLU A 225 -29.51 13.84 -24.68
CA GLU A 225 -29.83 15.27 -24.84
C GLU A 225 -29.40 15.85 -26.20
N SER A 226 -28.65 15.10 -27.01
CA SER A 226 -28.26 15.52 -28.37
C SER A 226 -29.36 15.29 -29.41
N ALA A 227 -30.43 14.57 -29.06
CA ALA A 227 -31.50 14.16 -29.97
C ALA A 227 -32.87 14.79 -29.65
N ALA A 228 -32.92 15.80 -28.76
CA ALA A 228 -34.15 16.39 -28.22
C ALA A 228 -35.02 17.17 -29.23
N ASP A 229 -34.74 17.09 -30.53
CA ASP A 229 -35.53 17.70 -31.60
C ASP A 229 -36.41 16.67 -32.37
N GLU A 230 -36.29 15.35 -32.12
CA GLU A 230 -37.09 14.31 -32.81
C GLU A 230 -37.63 13.24 -31.83
N ASP A 231 -38.96 13.04 -31.85
CA ASP A 231 -39.80 11.99 -31.24
C ASP A 231 -39.53 11.50 -29.79
N ASP A 232 -40.52 11.72 -28.91
CA ASP A 232 -40.55 11.39 -27.47
C ASP A 232 -40.28 9.90 -27.09
N SER A 233 -40.28 8.97 -28.04
CA SER A 233 -40.06 7.53 -27.75
C SER A 233 -38.57 7.10 -27.77
N GLU A 234 -37.69 7.83 -28.46
CA GLU A 234 -36.27 7.44 -28.59
C GLU A 234 -35.44 7.70 -27.33
N ALA A 235 -35.96 8.45 -26.35
CA ALA A 235 -35.22 8.80 -25.13
C ALA A 235 -35.57 7.93 -23.90
N ALA A 236 -36.56 7.03 -23.99
CA ALA A 236 -37.10 6.31 -22.84
C ALA A 236 -36.07 5.40 -22.13
N ASP A 237 -35.23 4.69 -22.89
CA ASP A 237 -34.15 3.85 -22.35
C ASP A 237 -33.10 4.69 -21.62
N ALA A 238 -32.76 5.86 -22.16
CA ALA A 238 -31.77 6.72 -21.54
C ALA A 238 -32.27 7.36 -20.24
N VAL A 239 -33.56 7.67 -20.12
CA VAL A 239 -34.18 8.13 -18.86
C VAL A 239 -34.09 7.03 -17.81
N LEU A 240 -34.47 5.78 -18.16
CA LEU A 240 -34.37 4.63 -17.26
C LEU A 240 -32.92 4.38 -16.80
N LEU A 241 -31.96 4.40 -17.73
CA LEU A 241 -30.55 4.20 -17.40
C LEU A 241 -29.97 5.34 -16.57
N ARG A 242 -30.44 6.58 -16.77
CA ARG A 242 -30.05 7.73 -15.94
C ARG A 242 -30.55 7.57 -14.50
N GLU A 243 -31.78 7.10 -14.32
CA GLU A 243 -32.34 6.80 -13.00
C GLU A 243 -31.57 5.66 -12.31
N LEU A 244 -31.29 4.56 -13.02
CA LEU A 244 -30.49 3.45 -12.53
C LEU A 244 -29.08 3.90 -12.13
N ALA A 245 -28.39 4.70 -12.96
CA ALA A 245 -27.05 5.20 -12.67
C ALA A 245 -27.03 6.16 -11.46
N ALA A 246 -27.97 7.10 -11.38
CA ALA A 246 -28.07 8.02 -10.24
C ALA A 246 -28.30 7.25 -8.93
N THR A 247 -29.20 6.28 -8.96
CA THR A 247 -29.53 5.44 -7.80
C THR A 247 -28.35 4.56 -7.39
N MET A 248 -27.70 3.91 -8.35
CA MET A 248 -26.51 3.09 -8.09
C MET A 248 -25.36 3.91 -7.51
N ALA A 249 -25.06 5.06 -8.10
CA ALA A 249 -24.03 5.96 -7.61
C ALA A 249 -24.33 6.44 -6.19
N PHE A 250 -25.59 6.79 -5.89
CA PHE A 250 -26.01 7.14 -4.54
C PHE A 250 -25.76 6.01 -3.53
N GLN A 251 -26.18 4.78 -3.84
CA GLN A 251 -25.96 3.62 -2.97
C GLN A 251 -24.47 3.36 -2.74
N LEU A 252 -23.65 3.41 -3.79
CA LEU A 252 -22.20 3.25 -3.67
C LEU A 252 -21.54 4.36 -2.84
N ARG A 253 -22.01 5.61 -2.93
CA ARG A 253 -21.52 6.72 -2.09
C ARG A 253 -21.89 6.49 -0.62
N MET A 254 -23.11 6.01 -0.35
CA MET A 254 -23.56 5.66 1.00
C MET A 254 -22.80 4.47 1.60
N LEU A 255 -22.43 3.49 0.78
CA LEU A 255 -21.61 2.34 1.19
C LEU A 255 -20.13 2.68 1.36
N ARG A 256 -19.68 3.91 1.08
CA ARG A 256 -18.29 4.30 1.32
C ARG A 256 -18.04 4.50 2.82
N ARG A 257 -16.99 3.90 3.35
CA ARG A 257 -16.60 4.04 4.76
C ARG A 257 -16.21 5.48 5.08
N ARG A 258 -16.84 6.07 6.11
CA ARG A 258 -16.58 7.44 6.60
C ARG A 258 -15.39 7.54 7.57
N GLY A 259 -14.69 6.44 7.83
CA GLY A 259 -13.58 6.34 8.78
C GLY A 259 -12.24 6.97 8.35
N VAL A 260 -12.21 7.74 7.27
CA VAL A 260 -10.98 8.37 6.77
C VAL A 260 -10.41 9.38 7.78
N ILE A 261 -11.28 10.18 8.42
CA ILE A 261 -10.85 11.24 9.34
C ILE A 261 -10.14 10.68 10.58
N PRO A 262 -10.70 9.70 11.33
CA PRO A 262 -9.99 9.07 12.43
C PRO A 262 -8.62 8.50 12.04
N THR A 263 -8.52 7.89 10.85
CA THR A 263 -7.23 7.34 10.42
C THR A 263 -6.22 8.42 10.02
N LEU A 264 -6.65 9.52 9.40
CA LEU A 264 -5.77 10.68 9.20
C LEU A 264 -5.27 11.23 10.54
N GLY A 265 -6.11 11.23 11.58
CA GLY A 265 -5.70 11.57 12.94
C GLY A 265 -4.63 10.63 13.50
N SER A 266 -4.85 9.32 13.40
CA SER A 266 -3.85 8.32 13.82
C SER A 266 -2.54 8.43 13.04
N LEU A 267 -2.61 8.76 11.76
CA LEU A 267 -1.44 8.96 10.90
C LEU A 267 -0.67 10.22 11.28
N ALA A 268 -1.37 11.30 11.60
CA ALA A 268 -0.75 12.51 12.15
C ALA A 268 -0.02 12.21 13.46
N THR A 269 -0.60 11.39 14.34
CA THR A 269 0.08 10.91 15.56
C THR A 269 1.34 10.11 15.25
N PHE A 270 1.32 9.23 14.25
CA PHE A 270 2.53 8.53 13.79
C PHE A 270 3.62 9.52 13.33
N LEU A 271 3.27 10.51 12.51
CA LEU A 271 4.22 11.52 12.03
C LEU A 271 4.81 12.35 13.19
N ILE A 272 3.98 12.71 14.18
CA ILE A 272 4.44 13.40 15.38
C ILE A 272 5.42 12.51 16.18
N ALA A 273 5.07 11.24 16.42
CA ALA A 273 5.93 10.30 17.12
C ALA A 273 7.27 10.09 16.38
N PHE A 274 7.23 10.03 15.06
CA PHE A 274 8.43 9.97 14.23
C PHE A 274 9.31 11.21 14.42
N VAL A 275 8.74 12.42 14.37
CA VAL A 275 9.49 13.68 14.62
C VAL A 275 10.13 13.69 16.00
N PHE A 276 9.40 13.29 17.05
CA PHE A 276 9.98 13.18 18.40
C PHE A 276 11.10 12.16 18.46
N SER A 277 10.95 11.01 17.80
CA SER A 277 11.98 9.97 17.74
C SER A 277 13.25 10.46 17.05
N VAL A 278 13.10 11.25 15.99
CA VAL A 278 14.22 11.93 15.34
C VAL A 278 14.93 12.87 16.32
N VAL A 279 14.19 13.77 16.97
CA VAL A 279 14.79 14.73 17.91
C VAL A 279 15.56 14.02 19.03
N LEU A 280 14.97 13.00 19.64
CA LEU A 280 15.62 12.21 20.69
C LEU A 280 16.85 11.45 20.17
N ALA A 281 16.81 10.93 18.95
CA ALA A 281 17.95 10.22 18.37
C ALA A 281 19.15 11.15 18.11
N PHE A 282 18.91 12.43 17.79
CA PHE A 282 19.99 13.40 17.58
C PHE A 282 20.57 13.97 18.88
N ASP A 283 19.85 13.84 20.00
CA ASP A 283 20.37 14.24 21.32
C ASP A 283 21.48 13.28 21.77
N ASP A 284 21.23 11.97 21.70
CA ASP A 284 22.18 10.89 22.02
C ASP A 284 22.85 10.32 20.74
N LEU A 285 23.46 11.21 19.95
CA LEU A 285 23.98 10.89 18.64
C LEU A 285 25.18 9.93 18.72
N GLY A 286 25.06 8.78 18.07
CA GLY A 286 26.10 7.73 18.05
C GLY A 286 25.87 6.61 19.07
N ASP A 287 24.87 6.73 19.96
CA ASP A 287 24.53 5.60 20.82
C ASP A 287 23.88 4.47 19.99
N ARG A 288 24.23 3.23 20.32
CA ARG A 288 23.78 2.05 19.57
C ARG A 288 22.27 1.86 19.69
N THR A 289 21.68 2.23 20.83
CA THR A 289 20.24 2.04 21.06
C THR A 289 19.40 3.11 20.36
N THR A 290 19.89 4.36 20.30
CA THR A 290 19.22 5.46 19.60
C THR A 290 19.31 5.33 18.09
N ALA A 291 20.50 5.01 17.56
CA ALA A 291 20.72 4.67 16.15
C ALA A 291 19.76 3.59 15.68
N HIS A 292 19.60 2.61 16.56
CA HIS A 292 18.79 1.48 16.30
C HIS A 292 17.29 1.84 16.25
N SER A 293 16.80 2.59 17.23
CA SER A 293 15.44 3.09 17.29
C SER A 293 15.10 3.90 16.03
N LEU A 294 15.92 4.89 15.69
CA LEU A 294 15.74 5.71 14.49
C LEU A 294 15.75 4.86 13.20
N GLY A 295 16.67 3.90 13.11
CA GLY A 295 16.77 2.99 11.97
C GLY A 295 15.51 2.15 11.74
N ILE A 296 14.83 1.68 12.80
CA ILE A 296 13.51 1.02 12.68
C ILE A 296 12.45 1.99 12.16
N GLY A 297 12.46 3.23 12.67
CA GLY A 297 11.49 4.23 12.24
C GLY A 297 11.53 4.51 10.76
N LEU A 298 12.73 4.73 10.22
CA LEU A 298 12.95 4.90 8.78
C LEU A 298 12.60 3.62 8.01
N LEU A 299 13.00 2.46 8.53
CA LEU A 299 12.70 1.16 7.92
C LEU A 299 11.18 0.92 7.72
N PHE A 300 10.34 1.39 8.64
CA PHE A 300 8.87 1.31 8.54
C PHE A 300 8.21 2.60 8.02
N GLY A 301 8.98 3.59 7.54
CA GLY A 301 8.46 4.86 7.01
C GLY A 301 7.48 4.68 5.85
N TRP A 302 7.57 3.56 5.13
CA TRP A 302 6.65 3.19 4.05
C TRP A 302 5.25 2.79 4.52
N LEU A 303 5.09 2.35 5.77
CA LEU A 303 3.82 1.83 6.27
C LEU A 303 2.72 2.91 6.31
N PRO A 304 2.97 4.11 6.85
CA PRO A 304 2.13 5.30 6.66
C PRO A 304 1.64 5.51 5.23
N LEU A 305 2.53 5.38 4.24
CA LEU A 305 2.25 5.58 2.82
C LEU A 305 1.22 4.57 2.32
N LEU A 306 1.42 3.30 2.67
CA LEU A 306 0.52 2.23 2.29
C LEU A 306 -0.86 2.43 2.91
N ILE A 307 -0.90 2.81 4.19
CA ILE A 307 -2.16 2.99 4.92
C ILE A 307 -2.96 4.14 4.34
N ILE A 308 -2.36 5.32 4.15
CA ILE A 308 -3.09 6.45 3.56
C ILE A 308 -3.58 6.14 2.15
N SER A 309 -2.73 5.50 1.34
CA SER A 309 -3.07 5.13 -0.04
C SER A 309 -4.20 4.10 -0.06
N SER A 310 -4.17 3.08 0.80
CA SER A 310 -5.20 2.04 0.90
C SER A 310 -6.54 2.54 1.43
N ILE A 311 -6.56 3.62 2.22
CA ILE A 311 -7.78 4.22 2.78
C ILE A 311 -8.42 5.19 1.80
N ILE A 312 -7.59 5.96 1.10
CA ILE A 312 -8.03 6.82 0.01
C ILE A 312 -8.55 5.97 -1.15
N ASP A 313 -7.85 4.87 -1.46
CA ASP A 313 -8.34 3.82 -2.33
C ASP A 313 -9.64 3.25 -1.76
N ARG A 314 -10.74 3.36 -2.53
CA ARG A 314 -12.10 3.37 -1.98
C ARG A 314 -12.32 2.16 -1.06
N ASN A 315 -12.72 2.46 0.16
CA ASN A 315 -12.96 1.52 1.25
C ASN A 315 -14.47 1.31 1.39
N PRO A 316 -15.10 0.39 0.63
CA PRO A 316 -16.51 0.08 0.85
C PRO A 316 -16.70 -0.52 2.25
N VAL A 317 -17.82 -0.19 2.89
CA VAL A 317 -18.21 -0.80 4.17
C VAL A 317 -18.46 -2.31 4.00
N SER A 318 -19.01 -2.71 2.85
CA SER A 318 -19.17 -4.11 2.45
C SER A 318 -18.87 -4.25 0.95
N ALA A 319 -17.76 -4.92 0.64
CA ALA A 319 -17.35 -5.22 -0.72
C ALA A 319 -18.33 -6.18 -1.41
N ASP A 320 -18.77 -7.23 -0.71
CA ASP A 320 -19.71 -8.22 -1.25
C ASP A 320 -21.05 -7.57 -1.61
N ARG A 321 -21.60 -6.73 -0.74
CA ARG A 321 -22.84 -5.98 -1.03
C ARG A 321 -22.66 -5.05 -2.23
N SER A 322 -21.49 -4.43 -2.37
CA SER A 322 -21.20 -3.56 -3.51
C SER A 322 -21.13 -4.36 -4.81
N ALA A 323 -20.46 -5.52 -4.81
CA ALA A 323 -20.40 -6.45 -5.94
C ALA A 323 -21.80 -6.94 -6.35
N GLU A 324 -22.61 -7.31 -5.37
CA GLU A 324 -23.98 -7.75 -5.58
C GLU A 324 -24.83 -6.64 -6.18
N LEU A 325 -24.82 -5.43 -5.61
CA LEU A 325 -25.54 -4.28 -6.17
C LEU A 325 -25.09 -3.96 -7.60
N MET A 326 -23.79 -4.02 -7.91
CA MET A 326 -23.28 -3.76 -9.26
C MET A 326 -23.73 -4.84 -10.24
N SER A 327 -23.76 -6.11 -9.81
CA SER A 327 -24.24 -7.22 -10.63
C SER A 327 -25.74 -7.10 -10.93
N ARG A 328 -26.54 -6.72 -9.94
CA ARG A 328 -27.98 -6.45 -10.11
C ARG A 328 -28.24 -5.21 -10.98
N TRP A 329 -27.42 -4.17 -10.83
CA TRP A 329 -27.47 -2.99 -11.70
C TRP A 329 -27.17 -3.38 -13.16
N LEU A 330 -26.11 -4.15 -13.42
CA LEU A 330 -25.78 -4.66 -14.75
C LEU A 330 -26.89 -5.55 -15.33
N TYR A 331 -27.57 -6.35 -14.50
CA TYR A 331 -28.73 -7.14 -14.93
C TYR A 331 -29.83 -6.22 -15.49
N ASN A 332 -30.17 -5.15 -14.77
CA ASN A 332 -31.19 -4.20 -15.20
C ASN A 332 -30.77 -3.42 -16.44
N VAL A 333 -29.50 -3.03 -16.55
CA VAL A 333 -28.96 -2.40 -17.77
C VAL A 333 -29.08 -3.35 -18.96
N ASN A 334 -28.73 -4.63 -18.78
CA ASN A 334 -28.88 -5.64 -19.82
C ASN A 334 -30.35 -5.83 -20.22
N ALA A 335 -31.28 -5.82 -19.25
CA ALA A 335 -32.71 -5.93 -19.53
C ALA A 335 -33.25 -4.74 -20.34
N VAL A 336 -32.79 -3.51 -20.07
CA VAL A 336 -33.14 -2.32 -20.86
C VAL A 336 -32.56 -2.42 -22.28
N MET A 337 -31.31 -2.87 -22.39
CA MET A 337 -30.64 -3.06 -23.69
C MET A 337 -31.35 -4.12 -24.55
N ASP A 338 -31.71 -5.27 -23.97
CA ASP A 338 -32.42 -6.35 -24.65
C ASP A 338 -33.85 -5.91 -25.04
N TRP A 339 -34.52 -5.11 -24.21
CA TRP A 339 -35.82 -4.51 -24.55
C TRP A 339 -35.70 -3.57 -25.76
N ARG A 340 -34.68 -2.71 -25.81
CA ARG A 340 -34.46 -1.79 -26.94
C ARG A 340 -34.10 -2.53 -28.23
N ALA A 341 -33.42 -3.67 -28.14
CA ALA A 341 -33.08 -4.52 -29.27
C ALA A 341 -34.27 -5.39 -29.79
N SER A 342 -35.41 -5.38 -29.09
CA SER A 342 -36.61 -6.12 -29.50
C SER A 342 -37.16 -5.57 -30.84
N PRO A 343 -37.64 -6.44 -31.76
CA PRO A 343 -38.12 -6.03 -33.09
C PRO A 343 -39.36 -5.10 -33.09
N ASP A 344 -39.98 -4.89 -31.94
CA ASP A 344 -41.06 -3.91 -31.74
C ASP A 344 -40.70 -2.96 -30.56
N PRO A 345 -39.95 -1.88 -30.81
CA PRO A 345 -39.53 -0.93 -29.79
C PRO A 345 -40.65 0.03 -29.35
N SER A 346 -41.85 -0.05 -29.93
CA SER A 346 -43.04 0.69 -29.49
C SER A 346 -43.70 0.10 -28.23
N ILE A 347 -43.17 -1.04 -27.77
CA ILE A 347 -43.62 -1.77 -26.59
C ILE A 347 -43.40 -0.94 -25.32
N GLU A 348 -44.48 -0.77 -24.54
CA GLU A 348 -44.45 -0.16 -23.22
C GLU A 348 -43.28 -0.65 -22.34
N PRO A 349 -42.62 0.25 -21.58
CA PRO A 349 -41.56 -0.08 -20.60
C PRO A 349 -41.96 -1.14 -19.56
N SER A 350 -43.26 -1.43 -19.42
CA SER A 350 -43.83 -2.48 -18.57
C SER A 350 -43.34 -3.90 -18.91
N ARG A 351 -42.84 -4.15 -20.13
CA ARG A 351 -42.31 -5.47 -20.54
C ARG A 351 -40.85 -5.72 -20.19
N ILE A 352 -40.14 -4.74 -19.62
CA ILE A 352 -38.75 -4.91 -19.20
C ILE A 352 -38.69 -5.95 -18.08
N ARG A 353 -37.84 -6.97 -18.26
CA ARG A 353 -37.64 -8.03 -17.26
C ARG A 353 -36.65 -7.56 -16.20
N TRP A 354 -37.13 -6.70 -15.29
CA TRP A 354 -36.35 -6.22 -14.15
C TRP A 354 -35.85 -7.35 -13.25
N TRP A 355 -34.74 -7.10 -12.56
CA TRP A 355 -34.23 -8.02 -11.55
C TRP A 355 -35.26 -8.19 -10.43
N LYS A 356 -35.43 -9.44 -9.98
CA LYS A 356 -36.31 -9.80 -8.86
C LYS A 356 -35.54 -10.68 -7.87
N PRO A 357 -35.96 -10.72 -6.58
CA PRO A 357 -35.35 -11.62 -5.60
C PRO A 357 -35.32 -13.10 -6.02
N SER A 358 -36.29 -13.53 -6.84
CA SER A 358 -36.33 -14.88 -7.42
C SER A 358 -35.20 -15.16 -8.42
N SER A 359 -34.60 -14.10 -8.98
CA SER A 359 -33.47 -14.17 -9.93
C SER A 359 -32.11 -14.11 -9.24
N ALA A 360 -32.08 -14.00 -7.90
CA ALA A 360 -30.84 -13.90 -7.14
C ALA A 360 -29.94 -15.11 -7.38
N GLY A 361 -28.68 -14.86 -7.72
CA GLY A 361 -27.68 -15.90 -8.02
C GLY A 361 -27.74 -16.44 -9.45
N GLN A 362 -28.73 -16.02 -10.25
CA GLN A 362 -28.84 -16.34 -11.68
C GLN A 362 -28.37 -15.19 -12.58
N GLU A 363 -27.73 -14.15 -12.01
CA GLU A 363 -27.25 -13.03 -12.79
C GLU A 363 -26.18 -13.50 -13.80
N PRO A 364 -26.36 -13.23 -15.10
CA PRO A 364 -25.38 -13.66 -16.10
C PRO A 364 -24.06 -12.87 -15.96
N LEU A 365 -24.13 -11.64 -15.45
CA LEU A 365 -23.00 -10.71 -15.35
C LEU A 365 -22.61 -10.45 -13.90
N GLN A 366 -22.06 -11.47 -13.23
CA GLN A 366 -21.57 -11.32 -11.87
C GLN A 366 -20.23 -10.57 -11.82
N VAL A 367 -20.17 -9.56 -10.95
CA VAL A 367 -18.93 -8.87 -10.59
C VAL A 367 -18.10 -9.79 -9.68
N GLY A 368 -16.81 -9.91 -9.97
CA GLY A 368 -15.92 -10.79 -9.22
C GLY A 368 -15.53 -10.24 -7.84
N HIS A 369 -14.46 -10.80 -7.26
CA HIS A 369 -14.05 -10.39 -5.92
C HIS A 369 -13.43 -8.99 -5.89
N PHE A 370 -13.53 -8.34 -4.73
CA PHE A 370 -12.86 -7.07 -4.48
C PHE A 370 -11.35 -7.24 -4.39
N VAL A 371 -10.64 -6.47 -5.21
CA VAL A 371 -9.18 -6.49 -5.38
C VAL A 371 -8.53 -5.13 -5.13
N GLY A 372 -9.35 -4.09 -4.92
CA GLY A 372 -8.88 -2.77 -4.51
C GLY A 372 -8.07 -2.81 -3.21
N GLN A 373 -7.46 -1.67 -2.87
CA GLN A 373 -6.65 -1.46 -1.66
C GLN A 373 -5.35 -2.28 -1.64
N GLY A 374 -4.86 -2.65 -2.83
CA GLY A 374 -3.67 -3.47 -2.99
C GLY A 374 -3.80 -4.86 -2.38
N ARG A 375 -5.02 -5.43 -2.35
CA ARG A 375 -5.26 -6.74 -1.74
C ARG A 375 -4.82 -7.91 -2.60
N LYS A 376 -4.78 -7.71 -3.92
CA LYS A 376 -4.36 -8.72 -4.90
C LYS A 376 -3.22 -8.20 -5.76
N MET A 377 -2.33 -9.11 -6.14
CA MET A 377 -1.24 -8.85 -7.06
C MET A 377 -1.73 -8.97 -8.51
N GLU A 378 -2.63 -8.08 -8.94
CA GLU A 378 -3.13 -8.05 -10.33
C GLU A 378 -3.44 -6.63 -10.79
N TYR A 379 -3.39 -6.42 -12.11
CA TYR A 379 -3.71 -5.16 -12.76
C TYR A 379 -5.20 -5.08 -13.10
N CYS A 380 -5.94 -4.20 -12.42
CA CYS A 380 -7.31 -3.84 -12.79
C CYS A 380 -7.29 -2.56 -13.63
N GLY A 381 -7.33 -2.76 -14.95
CA GLY A 381 -7.21 -1.68 -15.93
C GLY A 381 -8.51 -1.05 -16.41
N LEU A 382 -9.65 -1.44 -15.83
CA LEU A 382 -10.99 -1.17 -16.39
C LEU A 382 -11.22 0.32 -16.70
N VAL A 383 -10.98 1.23 -15.74
CA VAL A 383 -11.17 2.68 -15.97
C VAL A 383 -10.28 3.17 -17.09
N SER A 384 -9.02 2.71 -17.14
CA SER A 384 -8.09 3.15 -18.18
C SER A 384 -8.52 2.64 -19.56
N ALA A 385 -8.98 1.39 -19.62
CA ALA A 385 -9.46 0.78 -20.84
C ALA A 385 -10.73 1.46 -21.35
N VAL A 386 -11.69 1.75 -20.45
CA VAL A 386 -12.92 2.47 -20.79
C VAL A 386 -12.60 3.87 -21.29
N ILE A 387 -11.86 4.67 -20.51
CA ILE A 387 -11.55 6.05 -20.90
C ILE A 387 -10.83 6.11 -22.24
N HIS A 388 -9.80 5.27 -22.46
CA HIS A 388 -9.04 5.30 -23.70
C HIS A 388 -9.82 4.71 -24.89
N GLY A 389 -10.56 3.61 -24.66
CA GLY A 389 -11.38 2.97 -25.70
C GLY A 389 -12.53 3.85 -26.20
N THR A 390 -13.03 4.74 -25.34
CA THR A 390 -14.16 5.63 -25.67
C THR A 390 -13.77 7.08 -25.97
N GLU A 391 -12.50 7.47 -25.82
CA GLU A 391 -12.06 8.88 -25.93
C GLU A 391 -12.34 9.52 -27.30
N HIS A 392 -12.17 8.75 -28.37
CA HIS A 392 -12.39 9.18 -29.75
C HIS A 392 -13.62 8.52 -30.38
N HIS A 393 -14.44 7.83 -29.59
CA HIS A 393 -15.61 7.15 -30.09
C HIS A 393 -16.84 8.03 -29.95
N HIS A 394 -17.57 8.22 -31.03
CA HIS A 394 -18.85 8.93 -31.01
C HIS A 394 -19.97 7.91 -30.80
N PHE A 395 -20.63 8.01 -29.66
CA PHE A 395 -21.82 7.20 -29.38
C PHE A 395 -23.03 7.87 -30.02
N ASP A 396 -23.70 7.15 -30.91
CA ASP A 396 -25.02 7.51 -31.43
C ASP A 396 -26.13 6.86 -30.57
N GLY A 397 -27.39 7.04 -30.97
CA GLY A 397 -28.53 6.37 -30.32
C GLY A 397 -28.64 4.86 -30.62
N SER A 398 -27.83 4.32 -31.53
CA SER A 398 -27.91 2.93 -31.98
C SER A 398 -27.16 1.99 -31.03
N ALA A 399 -27.73 0.81 -30.79
CA ALA A 399 -27.06 -0.24 -30.00
C ALA A 399 -25.69 -0.64 -30.58
N LYS A 400 -25.54 -0.53 -31.90
CA LYS A 400 -24.31 -0.88 -32.61
C LYS A 400 -23.13 0.00 -32.20
N SER A 401 -23.33 1.31 -32.04
CA SER A 401 -22.23 2.20 -31.63
C SER A 401 -21.71 1.89 -30.22
N PHE A 402 -22.56 1.45 -29.30
CA PHE A 402 -22.14 1.02 -27.97
C PHE A 402 -21.38 -0.31 -27.99
N ALA A 403 -21.81 -1.27 -28.82
CA ALA A 403 -21.10 -2.53 -29.01
C ALA A 403 -19.69 -2.30 -29.61
N GLU A 404 -19.58 -1.45 -30.63
CA GLU A 404 -18.28 -1.07 -31.21
C GLU A 404 -17.39 -0.36 -30.18
N GLY A 405 -17.96 0.53 -29.36
CA GLY A 405 -17.25 1.16 -28.26
C GLY A 405 -16.75 0.14 -27.24
N ALA A 406 -17.56 -0.86 -26.89
CA ALA A 406 -17.18 -1.93 -25.98
C ALA A 406 -16.08 -2.85 -26.54
N ASP A 407 -16.07 -3.13 -27.84
CA ASP A 407 -14.98 -3.86 -28.49
C ASP A 407 -13.65 -3.09 -28.39
N ARG A 408 -13.67 -1.77 -28.59
CA ARG A 408 -12.46 -0.93 -28.37
C ARG A 408 -11.99 -0.96 -26.92
N VAL A 409 -12.93 -0.95 -25.96
CA VAL A 409 -12.59 -1.10 -24.54
C VAL A 409 -12.00 -2.47 -24.26
N PHE A 410 -12.53 -3.53 -24.85
CA PHE A 410 -12.01 -4.89 -24.73
C PHE A 410 -10.59 -4.99 -25.28
N ASP A 411 -10.33 -4.46 -26.48
CA ASP A 411 -9.02 -4.46 -27.11
C ASP A 411 -8.00 -3.67 -26.29
N SER A 412 -8.41 -2.51 -25.75
CA SER A 412 -7.59 -1.71 -24.83
C SER A 412 -7.31 -2.45 -23.52
N LEU A 413 -8.30 -3.16 -22.99
CA LEU A 413 -8.16 -3.95 -21.77
C LEU A 413 -7.25 -5.16 -21.96
N GLU A 414 -7.27 -5.83 -23.13
CA GLU A 414 -6.40 -6.95 -23.48
C GLU A 414 -5.00 -6.52 -23.93
N GLY A 415 -4.86 -5.28 -24.41
CA GLY A 415 -3.61 -4.67 -24.84
C GLY A 415 -2.57 -4.43 -23.73
N SER A 416 -1.51 -3.68 -24.04
CA SER A 416 -0.45 -3.36 -23.08
C SER A 416 -0.96 -2.49 -21.93
N ARG A 417 -0.37 -2.64 -20.74
CA ARG A 417 -0.63 -1.70 -19.64
C ARG A 417 -0.27 -0.26 -20.07
N PRO A 418 -1.02 0.75 -19.62
CA PRO A 418 -0.71 2.14 -19.95
C PRO A 418 0.64 2.53 -19.35
N ARG A 419 1.40 3.39 -20.04
CA ARG A 419 2.71 3.88 -19.57
C ARG A 419 2.66 4.45 -18.15
N SER A 420 1.54 5.10 -17.81
CA SER A 420 1.28 5.63 -16.48
C SER A 420 1.33 4.57 -15.38
N TRP A 421 0.93 3.33 -15.66
CA TRP A 421 1.02 2.23 -14.71
C TRP A 421 2.47 1.87 -14.41
N HIS A 422 3.32 1.78 -15.44
CA HIS A 422 4.75 1.49 -15.25
C HIS A 422 5.47 2.59 -14.46
N VAL A 423 5.13 3.86 -14.72
CA VAL A 423 5.65 4.99 -13.94
C VAL A 423 5.22 4.87 -12.48
N VAL A 424 3.94 4.58 -12.21
CA VAL A 424 3.45 4.37 -10.84
C VAL A 424 4.14 3.18 -10.17
N ALA A 425 4.38 2.09 -10.90
CA ALA A 425 5.07 0.92 -10.37
C ALA A 425 6.51 1.24 -9.93
N VAL A 426 7.26 1.96 -10.76
CA VAL A 426 8.63 2.39 -10.42
C VAL A 426 8.63 3.38 -9.26
N ILE A 427 7.72 4.36 -9.24
CA ILE A 427 7.60 5.29 -8.11
C ILE A 427 7.28 4.54 -6.82
N SER A 428 6.38 3.55 -6.85
CA SER A 428 6.00 2.78 -5.66
C SER A 428 7.16 1.95 -5.12
N GLU A 429 7.96 1.35 -6.00
CA GLU A 429 9.20 0.65 -5.62
C GLU A 429 10.20 1.62 -4.98
N LEU A 430 10.45 2.77 -5.63
CA LEU A 430 11.37 3.77 -5.11
C LEU A 430 10.95 4.30 -3.75
N LEU A 431 9.66 4.56 -3.53
CA LEU A 431 9.14 5.03 -2.24
C LEU A 431 9.43 4.02 -1.12
N VAL A 432 9.20 2.73 -1.35
CA VAL A 432 9.43 1.69 -0.33
C VAL A 432 10.92 1.43 -0.13
N VAL A 433 11.65 1.19 -1.21
CA VAL A 433 13.07 0.86 -1.14
C VAL A 433 13.85 2.04 -0.58
N CYS A 434 13.51 3.29 -0.89
CA CYS A 434 14.15 4.46 -0.31
C CYS A 434 14.07 4.42 1.23
N GLU A 435 12.89 4.20 1.81
CA GLU A 435 12.71 4.09 3.27
C GLU A 435 13.56 2.97 3.88
N ILE A 436 13.51 1.78 3.29
CA ILE A 436 14.32 0.64 3.74
C ILE A 436 15.82 0.97 3.65
N MET A 437 16.23 1.65 2.58
CA MET A 437 17.63 2.02 2.36
C MET A 437 18.09 3.17 3.27
N MET A 438 17.21 4.04 3.74
CA MET A 438 17.54 5.04 4.77
C MET A 438 17.79 4.34 6.11
N GLY A 439 16.94 3.38 6.49
CA GLY A 439 17.20 2.49 7.63
C GLY A 439 18.51 1.71 7.48
N PHE A 440 18.79 1.18 6.28
CA PHE A 440 20.04 0.49 5.95
C PHE A 440 21.24 1.42 6.13
N THR A 441 21.15 2.66 5.66
CA THR A 441 22.24 3.64 5.74
C THR A 441 22.64 3.89 7.19
N ILE A 442 21.66 4.05 8.09
CA ILE A 442 21.94 4.17 9.53
C ILE A 442 22.55 2.88 10.09
N ALA A 443 21.98 1.72 9.79
CA ALA A 443 22.49 0.44 10.28
C ALA A 443 23.88 0.08 9.75
N PHE A 444 24.23 0.55 8.55
CA PHE A 444 25.52 0.34 7.92
C PHE A 444 26.58 1.31 8.44
N ALA A 445 26.17 2.55 8.70
CA ALA A 445 27.05 3.60 9.22
C ALA A 445 27.15 3.63 10.75
N THR A 446 26.38 2.82 11.49
CA THR A 446 26.41 2.86 12.97
C THR A 446 26.25 1.50 13.66
N PRO A 447 27.28 1.07 14.43
CA PRO A 447 28.66 1.57 14.39
C PRO A 447 29.26 1.38 12.99
N THR A 448 30.38 2.02 12.65
CA THR A 448 30.96 2.02 11.28
C THR A 448 31.62 0.69 10.89
N VAL A 449 30.95 -0.41 11.15
CA VAL A 449 31.38 -1.78 10.84
C VAL A 449 30.91 -2.22 9.45
N GLY A 450 29.97 -1.50 8.84
CA GLY A 450 29.46 -1.73 7.49
C GLY A 450 28.38 -2.81 7.42
N LEU A 451 28.62 -3.87 6.65
CA LEU A 451 27.62 -4.92 6.43
C LEU A 451 27.60 -5.92 7.61
N GLY A 452 26.87 -5.58 8.67
CA GLY A 452 26.57 -6.45 9.81
C GLY A 452 25.22 -7.17 9.66
N CYS A 453 24.81 -7.93 10.68
CA CYS A 453 23.53 -8.65 10.67
C CYS A 453 22.33 -7.72 10.39
N ARG A 454 22.34 -6.51 10.95
CA ARG A 454 21.23 -5.56 10.85
C ARG A 454 21.12 -4.95 9.44
N SER A 455 22.21 -4.37 8.93
CA SER A 455 22.24 -3.79 7.59
C SER A 455 22.01 -4.88 6.54
N LEU A 456 22.56 -6.08 6.70
CA LEU A 456 22.25 -7.22 5.83
C LEU A 456 20.76 -7.59 5.87
N ALA A 457 20.14 -7.66 7.05
CA ALA A 457 18.72 -7.97 7.15
C ALA A 457 17.85 -6.94 6.42
N TYR A 458 18.19 -5.65 6.50
CA TYR A 458 17.45 -4.59 5.80
C TYR A 458 17.63 -4.70 4.28
N LEU A 459 18.86 -4.95 3.82
CA LEU A 459 19.16 -5.17 2.40
C LEU A 459 18.41 -6.39 1.85
N LEU A 460 18.43 -7.52 2.56
CA LEU A 460 17.69 -8.72 2.19
C LEU A 460 16.19 -8.44 2.15
N THR A 461 15.67 -7.67 3.10
CA THR A 461 14.25 -7.31 3.13
C THR A 461 13.86 -6.49 1.90
N ALA A 462 14.67 -5.50 1.51
CA ALA A 462 14.48 -4.75 0.27
C ALA A 462 14.43 -5.71 -0.94
N LEU A 463 15.47 -6.52 -1.14
CA LEU A 463 15.59 -7.42 -2.30
C LEU A 463 14.45 -8.44 -2.38
N LEU A 464 14.11 -9.08 -1.26
CA LEU A 464 13.09 -10.13 -1.23
C LEU A 464 11.69 -9.54 -1.40
N SER A 465 11.41 -8.36 -0.84
CA SER A 465 10.13 -7.66 -1.03
C SER A 465 9.88 -7.26 -2.50
N SER A 466 10.96 -6.96 -3.23
CA SER A 466 10.92 -6.55 -4.64
C SER A 466 10.64 -7.71 -5.61
N VAL A 467 10.76 -8.97 -5.20
CA VAL A 467 10.53 -10.12 -6.10
C VAL A 467 9.10 -10.12 -6.64
N ALA A 468 8.10 -9.95 -5.76
CA ALA A 468 6.71 -9.90 -6.19
C ALA A 468 6.43 -8.69 -7.10
N TRP A 469 7.10 -7.57 -6.85
CA TRP A 469 7.02 -6.39 -7.70
C TRP A 469 7.61 -6.64 -9.09
N VAL A 470 8.78 -7.26 -9.19
CA VAL A 470 9.40 -7.63 -10.49
C VAL A 470 8.48 -8.56 -11.29
N VAL A 471 7.90 -9.57 -10.62
CA VAL A 471 6.92 -10.47 -11.23
C VAL A 471 5.74 -9.68 -11.80
N GLN A 472 5.15 -8.78 -10.99
CA GLN A 472 4.02 -7.97 -11.42
C GLN A 472 4.41 -6.98 -12.52
N PHE A 473 5.61 -6.41 -12.48
CA PHE A 473 6.11 -5.51 -13.50
C PHE A 473 6.23 -6.21 -14.85
N ARG A 474 6.69 -7.48 -14.84
CA ARG A 474 6.92 -8.29 -16.05
C ARG A 474 5.67 -8.92 -16.64
N PHE A 475 4.75 -9.40 -15.80
CA PHE A 475 3.57 -10.16 -16.24
C PHE A 475 2.31 -9.34 -16.04
N LYS A 476 1.55 -9.13 -17.13
CA LYS A 476 0.23 -8.48 -17.06
C LYS A 476 -0.77 -9.32 -16.27
N THR A 477 -0.89 -10.58 -16.67
CA THR A 477 -1.68 -11.61 -16.02
C THR A 477 -0.70 -12.60 -15.42
N THR A 478 -0.60 -12.63 -14.10
CA THR A 478 0.45 -13.38 -13.42
C THR A 478 0.13 -14.87 -13.45
N PRO A 479 1.00 -15.73 -14.04
CA PRO A 479 0.75 -17.16 -14.08
C PRO A 479 0.76 -17.75 -12.67
N ARG A 480 0.04 -18.86 -12.46
CA ARG A 480 -0.14 -19.46 -11.12
C ARG A 480 1.17 -19.76 -10.39
N TRP A 481 2.20 -20.22 -11.11
CA TRP A 481 3.51 -20.48 -10.53
C TRP A 481 4.18 -19.20 -10.02
N ALA A 482 4.02 -18.08 -10.74
CA ALA A 482 4.60 -16.81 -10.35
C ALA A 482 3.87 -16.20 -9.15
N VAL A 483 2.55 -16.39 -9.05
CA VAL A 483 1.78 -16.04 -7.85
C VAL A 483 2.30 -16.82 -6.63
N PHE A 484 2.58 -18.11 -6.78
CA PHE A 484 3.16 -18.93 -5.72
C PHE A 484 4.55 -18.42 -5.30
N VAL A 485 5.42 -18.12 -6.27
CA VAL A 485 6.75 -17.54 -6.01
C VAL A 485 6.61 -16.20 -5.26
N SER A 486 5.74 -15.30 -5.71
CA SER A 486 5.50 -14.03 -5.03
C SER A 486 5.06 -14.23 -3.57
N HIS A 487 4.11 -15.12 -3.29
CA HIS A 487 3.68 -15.37 -1.91
C HIS A 487 4.75 -16.03 -1.05
N PHE A 488 5.58 -16.89 -1.64
CA PHE A 488 6.71 -17.50 -0.93
C PHE A 488 7.71 -16.43 -0.46
N PHE A 489 8.15 -15.56 -1.37
CA PHE A 489 9.06 -14.45 -1.03
C PHE A 489 8.41 -13.45 -0.07
N ASN A 490 7.14 -13.10 -0.28
CA ASN A 490 6.38 -12.27 0.66
C ASN A 490 6.36 -12.87 2.08
N GLY A 491 6.19 -14.19 2.19
CA GLY A 491 6.24 -14.91 3.47
C GLY A 491 7.61 -14.81 4.15
N ILE A 492 8.70 -14.95 3.38
CA ILE A 492 10.07 -14.76 3.89
C ILE A 492 10.27 -13.32 4.35
N THR A 493 9.87 -12.33 3.56
CA THR A 493 9.97 -10.90 3.93
C THR A 493 9.22 -10.62 5.24
N ILE A 494 8.00 -11.16 5.40
CA ILE A 494 7.23 -11.02 6.65
C ILE A 494 7.93 -11.67 7.83
N PHE A 495 8.51 -12.85 7.64
CA PHE A 495 9.30 -13.50 8.66
C PHE A 495 10.52 -12.64 9.05
N LEU A 496 11.22 -12.05 8.08
CA LEU A 496 12.32 -11.13 8.34
C LEU A 496 11.87 -9.89 9.10
N TRP A 497 10.73 -9.29 8.78
CA TRP A 497 10.17 -8.18 9.55
C TRP A 497 9.98 -8.54 11.03
N VAL A 498 9.36 -9.69 11.29
CA VAL A 498 9.13 -10.19 12.66
C VAL A 498 10.45 -10.51 13.36
N ALA A 499 11.40 -11.14 12.67
CA ALA A 499 12.71 -11.47 13.21
C ALA A 499 13.51 -10.20 13.55
N ILE A 500 13.51 -9.20 12.67
CA ILE A 500 14.11 -7.89 12.93
C ILE A 500 13.49 -7.31 14.18
N ILE A 501 12.15 -7.14 14.25
CA ILE A 501 11.50 -6.56 15.43
C ILE A 501 11.85 -7.36 16.72
N GLY A 502 11.78 -8.69 16.66
CA GLY A 502 12.06 -9.56 17.81
C GLY A 502 13.51 -9.45 18.31
N PHE A 503 14.49 -9.51 17.40
CA PHE A 503 15.90 -9.37 17.76
C PHE A 503 16.24 -7.98 18.28
N GLN A 504 15.55 -6.97 17.77
CA GLN A 504 15.75 -5.59 18.17
C GLN A 504 15.15 -5.28 19.54
N LEU A 505 13.99 -5.86 19.85
CA LEU A 505 13.41 -5.80 21.20
C LEU A 505 14.29 -6.53 22.22
N THR A 506 14.77 -7.74 21.87
CA THR A 506 15.51 -8.59 22.81
C THR A 506 16.99 -8.24 22.93
N GLY A 507 17.58 -7.55 21.96
CA GLY A 507 19.03 -7.38 21.86
C GLY A 507 19.74 -8.58 21.22
N GLY A 508 19.02 -9.49 20.55
CA GLY A 508 19.58 -10.73 20.01
C GLY A 508 20.70 -10.55 18.97
N MET A 509 20.82 -9.36 18.36
CA MET A 509 21.92 -9.00 17.47
C MET A 509 23.16 -8.44 18.19
N ASN A 510 23.13 -8.29 19.52
CA ASN A 510 24.28 -7.84 20.31
C ASN A 510 25.16 -9.05 20.68
N ASN A 511 25.89 -9.56 19.69
CA ASN A 511 26.87 -10.64 19.87
C ASN A 511 28.11 -10.39 18.99
N CYS A 512 29.19 -11.12 19.23
CA CYS A 512 30.45 -10.95 18.49
C CYS A 512 30.26 -11.09 16.98
N PHE A 513 29.44 -12.04 16.51
CA PHE A 513 29.23 -12.29 15.08
C PHE A 513 28.58 -11.10 14.38
N CYS A 514 27.50 -10.58 14.95
CA CYS A 514 26.75 -9.47 14.37
C CYS A 514 27.46 -8.13 14.51
N LYS A 515 28.18 -7.90 15.62
CA LYS A 515 28.97 -6.66 15.81
C LYS A 515 30.23 -6.63 14.94
N ALA A 516 30.89 -7.78 14.72
CA ALA A 516 32.13 -7.84 13.93
C ALA A 516 31.95 -7.58 12.42
N SER A 517 30.72 -7.62 11.89
CA SER A 517 30.42 -7.42 10.46
C SER A 517 31.25 -8.27 9.50
N LEU A 518 31.27 -9.58 9.75
CA LEU A 518 32.02 -10.55 8.94
C LEU A 518 31.59 -10.57 7.46
N PHE A 519 30.37 -10.14 7.12
CA PHE A 519 29.89 -10.09 5.74
C PHE A 519 30.58 -9.03 4.87
N ASN A 520 31.39 -8.17 5.47
CA ASN A 520 32.11 -7.10 4.78
C ASN A 520 33.57 -7.50 4.43
N LEU A 521 34.02 -8.70 4.85
CA LEU A 521 35.35 -9.23 4.57
C LEU A 521 35.52 -9.63 3.08
N PRO A 522 36.73 -9.45 2.49
CA PRO A 522 37.95 -8.88 3.09
C PRO A 522 38.06 -7.35 3.00
N PHE A 523 37.06 -6.66 2.46
CA PHE A 523 37.18 -5.25 2.08
C PHE A 523 37.08 -4.29 3.27
N ALA A 524 36.23 -4.60 4.25
CA ALA A 524 36.03 -3.81 5.46
C ALA A 524 35.44 -4.69 6.59
N GLY A 525 35.40 -4.18 7.82
CA GLY A 525 34.86 -4.91 8.97
C GLY A 525 35.78 -6.01 9.52
N GLY A 526 35.19 -7.03 10.15
CA GLY A 526 35.92 -8.09 10.86
C GLY A 526 36.34 -7.74 12.29
N TYR A 527 35.89 -6.59 12.80
CA TYR A 527 36.26 -6.08 14.11
C TYR A 527 35.07 -5.56 14.89
N ILE A 528 35.22 -5.58 16.21
CA ILE A 528 34.30 -4.99 17.19
C ILE A 528 35.07 -3.92 17.93
N ASP A 529 34.40 -2.82 18.25
CA ASP A 529 34.90 -1.78 19.13
C ASP A 529 33.99 -1.56 20.34
N PHE A 530 34.51 -0.86 21.33
CA PHE A 530 33.83 -0.59 22.61
C PHE A 530 33.53 0.90 22.82
N GLU A 531 33.72 1.72 21.79
CA GLU A 531 33.58 3.17 21.89
C GLU A 531 32.13 3.61 22.14
N ASN A 532 31.99 4.78 22.78
CA ASN A 532 30.71 5.37 23.13
C ASN A 532 30.19 6.36 22.07
N ALA A 533 28.96 6.83 22.26
CA ALA A 533 28.30 7.80 21.38
C ALA A 533 29.13 9.06 21.13
N GLN A 534 29.71 9.63 22.19
CA GLN A 534 30.51 10.85 22.13
C GLN A 534 31.79 10.67 21.31
N PHE A 535 32.40 9.48 21.38
CA PHE A 535 33.54 9.12 20.54
C PHE A 535 33.14 9.09 19.07
N TYR A 536 32.04 8.42 18.72
CA TYR A 536 31.57 8.36 17.33
C TYR A 536 31.24 9.76 16.77
N LYS A 537 30.62 10.62 17.58
CA LYS A 537 30.31 12.01 17.18
C LYS A 537 31.57 12.83 16.89
N SER A 538 32.64 12.61 17.65
CA SER A 538 33.86 13.40 17.55
C SER A 538 34.81 12.88 16.47
N ASN A 539 34.95 11.57 16.37
CA ASN A 539 35.99 10.91 15.58
C ASN A 539 35.47 10.23 14.29
N PHE A 540 34.16 10.22 14.07
CA PHE A 540 33.53 9.70 12.85
C PHE A 540 32.51 10.68 12.28
N ASP A 541 32.23 10.59 10.99
CA ASP A 541 31.24 11.45 10.30
C ASP A 541 29.80 10.91 10.39
N VAL A 542 29.43 10.32 11.54
CA VAL A 542 28.12 9.67 11.74
C VAL A 542 26.95 10.66 11.56
N VAL A 543 27.14 11.91 12.00
CA VAL A 543 26.15 13.00 11.87
C VAL A 543 25.72 13.20 10.42
N LYS A 544 26.66 13.16 9.47
CA LYS A 544 26.38 13.39 8.05
C LYS A 544 25.42 12.32 7.50
N TYR A 545 25.71 11.05 7.76
CA TYR A 545 24.88 9.94 7.28
C TYR A 545 23.51 9.91 7.94
N TRP A 546 23.44 10.17 9.24
CA TRP A 546 22.17 10.26 9.97
C TRP A 546 21.32 11.41 9.50
N ALA A 547 21.91 12.60 9.31
CA ALA A 547 21.20 13.77 8.81
C ALA A 547 20.61 13.51 7.41
N ILE A 548 21.38 12.92 6.50
CA ILE A 548 20.90 12.56 5.16
C ILE A 548 19.78 11.51 5.24
N ALA A 549 20.00 10.43 5.97
CA ALA A 549 19.02 9.34 6.08
C ALA A 549 17.70 9.81 6.69
N THR A 550 17.78 10.61 7.74
CA THR A 550 16.62 11.19 8.44
C THR A 550 15.92 12.23 7.58
N ALA A 551 16.66 13.11 6.91
CA ALA A 551 16.06 14.15 6.06
C ALA A 551 15.28 13.51 4.90
N ILE A 552 15.86 12.51 4.23
CA ILE A 552 15.22 11.83 3.10
C ILE A 552 14.05 10.96 3.60
N GLY A 553 14.28 10.06 4.56
CA GLY A 553 13.23 9.15 5.06
C GLY A 553 12.16 9.83 5.92
N GLY A 554 12.41 11.05 6.41
CA GLY A 554 11.39 11.90 7.01
C GLY A 554 10.59 12.69 5.96
N PHE A 555 11.25 13.18 4.91
CA PHE A 555 10.60 14.00 3.88
C PHE A 555 9.59 13.19 3.06
N VAL A 556 9.95 11.98 2.64
CA VAL A 556 9.11 11.13 1.79
C VAL A 556 7.72 10.86 2.40
N PRO A 557 7.58 10.35 3.65
CA PRO A 557 6.27 10.10 4.24
C PRO A 557 5.43 11.35 4.43
N VAL A 558 6.06 12.46 4.82
CA VAL A 558 5.39 13.75 4.98
C VAL A 558 4.89 14.29 3.63
N ALA A 559 5.73 14.27 2.59
CA ALA A 559 5.37 14.74 1.26
C ALA A 559 4.22 13.92 0.67
N VAL A 560 4.29 12.59 0.74
CA VAL A 560 3.22 11.72 0.25
C VAL A 560 1.94 11.92 1.05
N PHE A 561 2.01 12.11 2.38
CA PHE A 561 0.84 12.42 3.20
C PHE A 561 0.09 13.67 2.70
N PHE A 562 0.81 14.77 2.49
CA PHE A 562 0.20 16.01 1.97
C PHE A 562 -0.32 15.87 0.55
N VAL A 563 0.42 15.19 -0.35
CA VAL A 563 -0.02 14.93 -1.73
C VAL A 563 -1.30 14.10 -1.72
N ALA A 564 -1.35 13.03 -0.92
CA ALA A 564 -2.49 12.15 -0.81
C ALA A 564 -3.73 12.91 -0.30
N ILE A 565 -3.59 13.74 0.74
CA ILE A 565 -4.67 14.60 1.24
C ILE A 565 -5.13 15.60 0.18
N PHE A 566 -4.19 16.30 -0.48
CA PHE A 566 -4.51 17.28 -1.52
C PHE A 566 -5.34 16.66 -2.65
N TRP A 567 -4.90 15.51 -3.14
CA TRP A 567 -5.61 14.80 -4.21
C TRP A 567 -6.94 14.24 -3.71
N TRP A 568 -7.02 13.80 -2.46
CA TRP A 568 -8.26 13.31 -1.88
C TRP A 568 -9.28 14.44 -1.84
N MET A 569 -8.90 15.61 -1.34
CA MET A 569 -9.76 16.80 -1.38
C MET A 569 -10.17 17.19 -2.80
N ARG A 570 -9.26 17.10 -3.78
CA ARG A 570 -9.55 17.42 -5.19
C ARG A 570 -10.61 16.53 -5.81
N CYS A 571 -10.72 15.28 -5.36
CA CYS A 571 -11.70 14.32 -5.88
C CYS A 571 -13.03 14.34 -5.10
N LYS A 572 -13.23 15.29 -4.18
CA LYS A 572 -14.44 15.40 -3.33
C LYS A 572 -15.75 15.35 -4.10
N ASN A 573 -15.80 15.95 -5.28
CA ASN A 573 -17.03 16.06 -6.06
C ASN A 573 -17.56 14.72 -6.57
N LEU A 574 -16.69 13.74 -6.85
CA LEU A 574 -17.12 12.40 -7.25
C LEU A 574 -17.91 11.66 -6.15
N TRP A 575 -17.67 12.00 -4.89
CA TRP A 575 -18.05 11.14 -3.77
C TRP A 575 -18.78 11.82 -2.64
N ARG A 576 -19.05 13.12 -2.77
CA ARG A 576 -19.93 13.81 -1.83
C ARG A 576 -21.33 13.25 -2.03
N ALA A 577 -21.91 12.72 -0.96
CA ALA A 577 -23.33 12.41 -0.86
C ALA A 577 -23.78 12.94 0.49
N GLU A 578 -24.84 13.73 0.50
CA GLU A 578 -25.53 14.12 1.72
C GLU A 578 -26.69 13.15 1.92
N GLU A 579 -26.94 12.69 3.16
CA GLU A 579 -28.06 11.79 3.46
C GLU A 579 -29.43 12.41 3.13
N ARG A 580 -29.46 13.74 2.96
CA ARG A 580 -30.64 14.51 2.56
C ARG A 580 -30.82 14.56 1.04
N ASP A 581 -29.83 14.13 0.26
CA ASP A 581 -29.93 14.05 -1.19
C ASP A 581 -30.80 12.85 -1.56
N VAL A 582 -32.09 13.09 -1.82
CA VAL A 582 -32.95 12.07 -2.43
C VAL A 582 -32.56 11.95 -3.91
N PRO A 583 -32.29 10.74 -4.44
CA PRO A 583 -32.10 10.55 -5.87
C PRO A 583 -33.27 11.22 -6.62
N ARG A 584 -32.96 12.08 -7.60
CA ARG A 584 -34.01 12.79 -8.33
C ARG A 584 -34.87 11.77 -9.07
N VAL A 585 -36.18 11.88 -8.89
CA VAL A 585 -37.18 11.21 -9.72
C VAL A 585 -37.26 11.98 -11.04
N TRP A 586 -37.12 11.28 -12.15
CA TRP A 586 -37.20 11.86 -13.49
C TRP A 586 -38.63 11.78 -14.01
N ASP A 587 -39.06 12.78 -14.77
CA ASP A 587 -40.33 12.73 -15.49
C ASP A 587 -40.18 11.71 -16.65
N GLY A 588 -41.02 10.66 -16.67
CA GLY A 588 -40.94 9.59 -17.67
C GLY A 588 -41.17 8.19 -17.07
N PRO A 589 -40.85 7.11 -17.82
CA PRO A 589 -40.94 5.76 -17.31
C PRO A 589 -39.95 5.55 -16.16
N GLN A 590 -40.40 4.85 -15.11
CA GLN A 590 -39.62 4.59 -13.90
C GLN A 590 -39.02 3.18 -13.92
N ALA A 591 -37.76 3.06 -13.50
CA ALA A 591 -37.12 1.78 -13.31
C ALA A 591 -37.62 1.09 -12.03
N ASP A 592 -37.76 -0.24 -12.06
CA ASP A 592 -38.06 -1.00 -10.84
C ASP A 592 -36.84 -0.98 -9.90
N MET A 593 -37.02 -0.49 -8.67
CA MET A 593 -35.97 -0.37 -7.65
C MET A 593 -35.90 -1.55 -6.68
N ASN A 594 -36.64 -2.64 -6.91
CA ASN A 594 -36.62 -3.85 -6.07
C ASN A 594 -35.23 -4.48 -5.92
N TRP A 595 -34.32 -4.24 -6.86
CA TRP A 595 -32.93 -4.71 -6.82
C TRP A 595 -32.06 -4.10 -5.72
N LEU A 596 -32.53 -3.03 -5.08
CA LEU A 596 -31.85 -2.41 -3.93
C LEU A 596 -32.02 -3.18 -2.62
N ARG A 597 -33.01 -4.07 -2.55
CA ARG A 597 -33.41 -4.77 -1.32
C ARG A 597 -32.48 -5.89 -0.91
#